data_AF-A0A9D6CZP6-F1
#
_entry.id   AF-A0A9D6CZP6-F1
#
_cell.length_a   1.000
_cell.length_b   1.000
_cell.length_c   1.000
_cell.angle_alpha   90.00
_cell.angle_beta   90.00
_cell.angle_gamma   90.00
#
_symmetry.space_group_name_H-M   'P 1'
#
loop_
_entity.id
_entity.type
_entity.pdbx_description
1 polymer ?
#
loop_
_entity_poly.entity_id
_entity_poly.type
_entity_poly.pdbx_seq_one_letter_code
_entity_poly.pdbx_strand_id
1 'polypeptide(L)'
;MKFQKYTRRSKDRPDDACHTNKKARKSWQEDADKDFRCCQCRQMIYSTPVMGTRHRNHCPYCLWSKHVDTKPGNRQSDCHGRMEPIALTLKYNGYDKYGKTRLGDVMTVHMCRTCGQININRIASDDCVVQLGHLFRNAMCLDATMRQRLSAENIMLIEAADEEVLRTALFGKDTKTAI
;
A
#
# COMPACT_ATOMS: atom_id res chain seq x y z
N MET A 1 -50.26 41.51 29.94
CA MET A 1 -50.97 40.26 30.33
C MET A 1 -51.93 39.85 29.23
N LYS A 2 -51.70 38.72 28.56
CA LYS A 2 -52.70 37.86 27.88
C LYS A 2 -51.96 36.61 27.37
N PHE A 3 -51.85 35.62 28.24
CA PHE A 3 -51.62 34.21 27.90
C PHE A 3 -52.98 33.56 27.68
N GLN A 4 -53.13 32.71 26.64
CA GLN A 4 -54.01 31.53 26.56
C GLN A 4 -54.18 31.08 25.09
N LYS A 5 -54.19 29.82 24.64
CA LYS A 5 -54.23 28.42 25.16
C LYS A 5 -53.67 27.52 24.00
N TYR A 6 -53.25 26.26 24.10
CA TYR A 6 -53.99 25.05 24.49
C TYR A 6 -52.98 23.86 24.53
N THR A 7 -52.68 23.30 25.70
CA THR A 7 -53.00 21.95 26.24
C THR A 7 -52.34 20.70 25.62
N ARG A 8 -51.45 20.10 26.43
CA ARG A 8 -51.19 18.69 26.78
C ARG A 8 -51.88 17.56 25.99
N ARG A 9 -51.09 16.54 25.57
CA ARG A 9 -51.06 15.21 26.21
C ARG A 9 -49.86 14.37 25.74
N SER A 10 -49.08 13.83 26.68
CA SER A 10 -48.17 12.72 26.43
C SER A 10 -48.96 11.41 26.40
N LYS A 11 -48.50 10.45 25.59
CA LYS A 11 -48.62 9.01 25.88
C LYS A 11 -47.58 8.25 25.08
N ASP A 12 -46.76 7.52 25.83
CA ASP A 12 -45.71 6.60 25.44
C ASP A 12 -46.24 5.49 24.51
N ARG A 13 -45.43 5.06 23.54
CA ARG A 13 -44.88 3.68 23.42
C ARG A 13 -44.01 3.48 22.17
N PRO A 14 -43.15 2.44 22.17
CA PRO A 14 -41.78 2.51 21.66
C PRO A 14 -41.56 1.69 20.38
N ASP A 15 -40.29 1.70 19.96
CA ASP A 15 -39.60 0.73 19.12
C ASP A 15 -40.09 0.59 17.68
N ASP A 16 -39.32 1.12 16.72
CA ASP A 16 -38.63 0.26 15.76
C ASP A 16 -37.79 1.02 14.72
N ALA A 17 -36.60 0.44 14.49
CA ALA A 17 -35.81 0.51 13.27
C ALA A 17 -35.06 1.81 12.93
N CYS A 18 -33.81 1.89 13.41
CA CYS A 18 -32.62 1.56 12.60
C CYS A 18 -31.44 2.41 13.06
N HIS A 19 -30.67 1.85 13.99
CA HIS A 19 -29.30 2.25 14.23
C HIS A 19 -28.50 2.25 12.93
N THR A 20 -28.16 3.43 12.43
CA THR A 20 -26.88 3.60 11.74
C THR A 20 -26.03 4.56 12.57
N ASN A 21 -25.49 4.02 13.66
CA ASN A 21 -24.32 4.58 14.31
C ASN A 21 -23.17 4.51 13.30
N LYS A 22 -23.11 5.49 12.39
CA LYS A 22 -21.97 5.73 11.51
C LYS A 22 -20.83 6.14 12.41
N LYS A 23 -20.10 5.14 12.93
CA LYS A 23 -18.88 5.31 13.71
C LYS A 23 -18.05 6.41 13.04
N ALA A 24 -17.82 7.51 13.75
CA ALA A 24 -16.94 8.57 13.32
C ALA A 24 -15.61 7.93 12.87
N ARG A 25 -15.31 8.01 11.57
CA ARG A 25 -14.07 7.47 11.02
C ARG A 25 -12.94 8.25 11.67
N LYS A 26 -11.92 7.54 12.18
CA LYS A 26 -10.74 8.20 12.80
C LYS A 26 -10.08 9.05 11.71
N SER A 27 -9.68 10.29 12.01
CA SER A 27 -9.13 11.25 11.02
C SER A 27 -8.02 10.65 10.13
N TRP A 28 -7.18 9.78 10.70
CA TRP A 28 -6.09 9.08 10.02
C TRP A 28 -6.55 8.13 8.88
N GLN A 29 -7.81 7.70 8.86
CA GLN A 29 -8.40 6.87 7.80
C GLN A 29 -8.84 7.70 6.58
N GLU A 30 -8.98 9.01 6.70
CA GLU A 30 -9.33 9.94 5.62
C GLU A 30 -8.07 10.54 4.95
N ASP A 31 -6.90 10.38 5.57
CA ASP A 31 -5.61 10.93 5.13
C ASP A 31 -4.98 10.10 3.99
N ALA A 32 -5.77 9.38 3.20
CA ALA A 32 -5.22 8.55 2.14
C ALA A 32 -4.74 9.33 0.92
N ASP A 33 -5.26 10.55 0.78
CA ASP A 33 -4.99 11.48 -0.30
C ASP A 33 -4.30 12.78 0.19
N LYS A 34 -3.76 12.81 1.42
CA LYS A 34 -3.15 14.02 1.97
C LYS A 34 -1.63 14.00 1.90
N ASP A 35 -1.07 15.18 1.74
CA ASP A 35 0.37 15.41 1.79
C ASP A 35 0.93 14.89 3.12
N PHE A 36 2.05 14.18 3.08
CA PHE A 36 2.66 13.62 4.27
C PHE A 36 4.17 13.84 4.29
N ARG A 37 4.73 13.90 5.49
CA ARG A 37 6.18 13.92 5.68
C ARG A 37 6.71 12.50 5.75
N CYS A 38 7.66 12.15 4.88
CA CYS A 38 8.28 10.85 4.90
C CYS A 38 8.94 10.57 6.26
N CYS A 39 8.64 9.41 6.83
CA CYS A 39 9.20 9.01 8.12
C CYS A 39 10.71 8.79 8.07
N GLN A 40 11.30 8.48 6.90
CA GLN A 40 12.74 8.22 6.72
C GLN A 40 13.53 9.46 6.31
N CYS A 41 13.29 9.99 5.10
CA CYS A 41 14.06 11.11 4.56
C CYS A 41 13.52 12.48 4.97
N ARG A 42 12.39 12.55 5.68
CA ARG A 42 11.72 13.79 6.12
C ARG A 42 11.26 14.73 5.00
N GLN A 43 11.34 14.31 3.74
CA GLN A 43 10.81 15.04 2.58
C GLN A 43 9.27 15.12 2.67
N MET A 44 8.71 16.27 2.28
CA MET A 44 7.27 16.42 2.08
C MET A 44 6.87 15.78 0.76
N ILE A 45 5.91 14.85 0.82
CA ILE A 45 5.35 14.17 -0.34
C ILE A 45 3.97 14.74 -0.57
N TYR A 46 3.77 15.31 -1.75
CA TYR A 46 2.50 15.89 -2.16
C TYR A 46 1.68 14.85 -2.90
N SER A 47 0.43 14.66 -2.50
CA SER A 47 -0.46 13.73 -3.18
C SER A 47 -0.87 14.35 -4.52
N THR A 48 -0.56 13.70 -5.64
CA THR A 48 -0.99 14.17 -6.96
C THR A 48 -2.04 13.22 -7.57
N PRO A 49 -3.01 13.72 -8.37
CA PRO A 49 -4.02 12.85 -8.99
C PRO A 49 -3.46 11.88 -10.05
N VAL A 50 -2.23 12.12 -10.52
CA VAL A 50 -1.59 11.41 -11.66
C VAL A 50 -1.00 10.05 -11.24
N MET A 51 -1.07 9.71 -9.96
CA MET A 51 -0.27 8.63 -9.33
C MET A 51 -0.76 7.20 -9.62
N GLY A 52 -1.86 7.02 -10.37
CA GLY A 52 -2.40 5.71 -10.76
C GLY A 52 -2.79 4.77 -9.60
N THR A 53 -2.63 5.21 -8.35
CA THR A 53 -2.87 4.44 -7.12
C THR A 53 -3.53 5.36 -6.09
N ARG A 54 -4.70 4.95 -5.58
CA ARG A 54 -5.52 5.76 -4.67
C ARG A 54 -4.95 5.85 -3.24
N HIS A 55 -4.05 4.96 -2.86
CA HIS A 55 -3.54 4.88 -1.49
C HIS A 55 -2.02 4.64 -1.51
N ARG A 56 -1.23 5.70 -1.70
CA ARG A 56 0.24 5.61 -1.56
C ARG A 56 0.60 5.38 -0.09
N ASN A 57 1.56 4.48 0.16
CA ASN A 57 2.07 4.21 1.49
C ASN A 57 3.60 4.39 1.60
N HIS A 58 4.33 4.49 0.48
CA HIS A 58 5.78 4.71 0.47
C HIS A 58 6.17 6.06 -0.11
N CYS A 59 7.36 6.53 0.24
CA CYS A 59 7.96 7.74 -0.33
C CYS A 59 8.54 7.45 -1.73
N PRO A 60 8.27 8.25 -2.77
CA PRO A 60 8.84 8.02 -4.12
C PRO A 60 10.37 8.10 -4.14
N TYR A 61 10.96 8.90 -3.25
CA TYR A 61 12.39 9.21 -3.26
C TYR A 61 13.26 8.25 -2.47
N CYS A 62 12.70 7.53 -1.49
CA CYS A 62 13.48 6.56 -0.69
C CYS A 62 12.77 5.21 -0.51
N LEU A 63 11.54 5.07 -1.00
CA LEU A 63 10.71 3.87 -0.93
C LEU A 63 10.35 3.40 0.48
N TRP A 64 10.73 4.12 1.53
CA TRP A 64 10.28 3.82 2.89
C TRP A 64 8.81 4.12 3.09
N SER A 65 8.16 3.22 3.83
CA SER A 65 6.73 3.27 4.14
C SER A 65 6.51 3.41 5.65
N LYS A 66 5.25 3.64 6.06
CA LYS A 66 4.83 3.63 7.46
C LYS A 66 3.88 2.47 7.70
N HIS A 67 4.04 1.78 8.81
CA HIS A 67 3.18 0.67 9.18
C HIS A 67 1.84 1.20 9.69
N VAL A 68 0.94 1.48 8.75
CA VAL A 68 -0.43 1.94 9.02
C VAL A 68 -1.47 0.84 8.79
N ASP A 69 -1.14 -0.20 8.04
CA ASP A 69 -2.07 -1.26 7.64
C ASP A 69 -1.86 -2.54 8.45
N THR A 70 -2.91 -3.09 9.07
CA THR A 70 -2.89 -4.47 9.58
C THR A 70 -3.27 -5.47 8.49
N LYS A 71 -4.16 -5.05 7.58
CA LYS A 71 -4.46 -5.71 6.31
C LYS A 71 -4.26 -4.67 5.20
N PRO A 72 -3.83 -5.07 3.99
CA PRO A 72 -3.60 -4.13 2.90
C PRO A 72 -4.78 -3.16 2.73
N GLY A 73 -4.52 -1.86 2.89
CA GLY A 73 -5.50 -0.78 2.68
C GLY A 73 -6.51 -0.52 3.81
N ASN A 74 -6.41 -1.17 4.98
CA ASN A 74 -7.36 -0.96 6.07
C ASN A 74 -6.98 0.16 7.05
N ARG A 75 -5.71 0.63 7.04
CA ARG A 75 -5.18 1.71 7.89
C ARG A 75 -5.53 1.58 9.38
N GLN A 76 -5.41 0.37 9.92
CA GLN A 76 -5.79 0.04 11.31
C GLN A 76 -4.62 -0.49 12.16
N SER A 77 -3.37 -0.28 11.74
CA SER A 77 -2.20 -0.69 12.53
C SER A 77 -1.85 0.34 13.59
N ASP A 78 -1.82 -0.10 14.84
CA ASP A 78 -1.36 0.72 15.97
C ASP A 78 0.17 0.79 16.05
N CYS A 79 0.90 0.01 15.23
CA CYS A 79 2.36 -0.04 15.28
C CYS A 79 2.99 1.28 14.83
N HIS A 80 2.52 1.85 13.71
CA HIS A 80 3.01 3.11 13.13
C HIS A 80 4.53 3.17 12.88
N GLY A 81 5.22 2.03 12.97
CA GLY A 81 6.66 1.91 12.81
C GLY A 81 7.11 2.18 11.37
N ARG A 82 8.41 2.45 11.21
CA ARG A 82 9.02 2.59 9.88
C ARG A 82 9.03 1.24 9.18
N MET A 83 8.65 1.23 7.91
CA MET A 83 8.73 0.05 7.05
C MET A 83 9.83 0.23 6.01
N GLU A 84 10.85 -0.62 6.12
CA GLU A 84 12.01 -0.65 5.25
C GLU A 84 11.67 -1.38 3.94
N PRO A 85 11.99 -0.82 2.77
CA PRO A 85 11.94 -1.55 1.52
C PRO A 85 13.09 -2.58 1.50
N ILE A 86 12.75 -3.87 1.39
CA ILE A 86 13.74 -4.95 1.42
C ILE A 86 13.95 -5.62 0.06
N ALA A 87 12.93 -5.64 -0.80
CA ALA A 87 13.03 -6.27 -2.11
C ALA A 87 11.95 -5.79 -3.10
N LEU A 88 12.04 -6.28 -4.34
CA LEU A 88 10.98 -6.20 -5.34
C LEU A 88 10.38 -7.59 -5.58
N THR A 89 9.09 -7.61 -5.91
CA THR A 89 8.34 -8.85 -6.19
C THR A 89 7.38 -8.62 -7.35
N LEU A 90 7.01 -9.69 -8.06
CA LEU A 90 5.91 -9.67 -9.02
C LEU A 90 4.65 -10.19 -8.35
N LYS A 91 3.55 -9.43 -8.46
CA LYS A 91 2.27 -9.86 -7.90
C LYS A 91 1.79 -11.13 -8.61
N TYR A 92 1.54 -12.20 -7.85
CA TYR A 92 0.92 -13.40 -8.37
C TYR A 92 -0.59 -13.19 -8.59
N ASN A 93 -1.07 -13.41 -9.81
CA ASN A 93 -2.47 -13.24 -10.21
C ASN A 93 -3.11 -14.58 -10.62
N GLY A 94 -2.62 -15.71 -10.10
CA GLY A 94 -3.15 -17.04 -10.44
C GLY A 94 -2.49 -17.67 -11.66
N TYR A 95 -3.18 -18.64 -12.26
CA TYR A 95 -2.79 -19.28 -13.51
C TYR A 95 -3.65 -18.78 -14.67
N ASP A 96 -3.10 -18.78 -15.88
CA ASP A 96 -3.87 -18.57 -17.09
C ASP A 96 -4.65 -19.84 -17.48
N LYS A 97 -5.46 -19.72 -18.54
CA LYS A 97 -6.27 -20.83 -19.05
C LYS A 97 -5.44 -22.01 -19.59
N TYR A 98 -4.12 -21.85 -19.72
CA TYR A 98 -3.16 -22.85 -20.17
C TYR A 98 -2.26 -23.36 -19.04
N GLY A 99 -2.53 -22.97 -17.78
CA GLY A 99 -1.76 -23.40 -16.61
C GLY A 99 -0.46 -22.61 -16.37
N LYS A 100 -0.19 -21.54 -17.12
CA LYS A 100 0.99 -20.69 -16.91
C LYS A 100 0.71 -19.65 -15.82
N THR A 101 1.68 -19.42 -14.93
CA THR A 101 1.59 -18.39 -13.89
C THR A 101 1.37 -17.01 -14.50
N ARG A 102 0.31 -16.32 -14.08
CA ARG A 102 0.06 -14.92 -14.40
C ARG A 102 0.76 -14.04 -13.38
N LEU A 103 1.82 -13.40 -13.85
CA LEU A 103 2.51 -12.33 -13.13
C LEU A 103 1.82 -11.01 -13.43
N GLY A 104 1.58 -10.23 -12.38
CA GLY A 104 0.98 -8.91 -12.42
C GLY A 104 2.02 -7.80 -12.35
N ASP A 105 1.63 -6.71 -11.70
CA ASP A 105 2.50 -5.55 -11.51
C ASP A 105 3.71 -5.87 -10.62
N VAL A 106 4.77 -5.09 -10.81
CA VAL A 106 5.90 -5.02 -9.89
C VAL A 106 5.43 -4.35 -8.60
N MET A 107 5.80 -4.95 -7.48
CA MET A 107 5.51 -4.48 -6.14
C MET A 107 6.81 -4.35 -5.35
N THR A 108 6.83 -3.42 -4.41
CA THR A 108 7.86 -3.28 -3.39
C THR A 108 7.50 -4.13 -2.18
N VAL A 109 8.47 -4.84 -1.63
CA VAL A 109 8.35 -5.60 -0.41
C VAL A 109 8.89 -4.77 0.74
N HIS A 110 8.07 -4.58 1.76
CA HIS A 110 8.39 -3.77 2.93
C HIS A 110 8.37 -4.61 4.20
N MET A 111 9.36 -4.41 5.07
CA MET A 111 9.41 -5.02 6.40
C MET A 111 9.34 -3.94 7.48
N CYS A 112 8.42 -4.10 8.44
CA CYS A 112 8.35 -3.21 9.59
C CYS A 112 9.55 -3.44 10.52
N ARG A 113 10.31 -2.37 10.82
CA ARG A 113 11.45 -2.44 11.75
C ARG A 113 11.06 -2.59 13.21
N THR A 114 9.77 -2.40 13.54
CA THR A 114 9.26 -2.45 14.92
C THR A 114 8.62 -3.81 15.25
N CYS A 115 7.73 -4.31 14.41
CA CYS A 115 7.04 -5.59 14.64
C CYS A 115 7.46 -6.72 13.70
N GLY A 116 8.32 -6.44 12.70
CA GLY A 116 8.77 -7.43 11.73
C GLY A 116 7.76 -7.80 10.65
N GLN A 117 6.52 -7.29 10.67
CA GLN A 117 5.50 -7.63 9.67
C GLN A 117 5.94 -7.22 8.25
N ILE A 118 5.65 -8.08 7.28
CA ILE A 118 5.94 -7.86 5.86
C ILE A 118 4.65 -7.44 5.15
N ASN A 119 4.77 -6.49 4.22
CA ASN A 119 3.68 -6.05 3.37
C ASN A 119 4.22 -5.74 1.96
N ILE A 120 3.38 -5.87 0.95
CA ILE A 120 3.73 -5.57 -0.44
C ILE A 120 2.89 -4.39 -0.95
N ASN A 121 3.54 -3.44 -1.60
CA ASN A 121 2.91 -2.24 -2.13
C ASN A 121 3.21 -2.08 -3.62
N ARG A 122 2.22 -1.69 -4.42
CA ARG A 122 2.42 -1.45 -5.86
C ARG A 122 3.38 -0.27 -6.06
N ILE A 123 4.30 -0.39 -7.02
CA ILE A 123 5.10 0.77 -7.45
C ILE A 123 4.22 1.79 -8.18
N ALA A 124 4.61 3.06 -8.10
CA ALA A 124 3.98 4.17 -8.81
C ALA A 124 4.90 4.70 -9.92
N SER A 125 4.33 5.47 -10.85
CA SER A 125 5.03 5.96 -12.04
C SER A 125 6.11 7.01 -11.76
N ASP A 126 6.03 7.70 -10.63
CA ASP A 126 6.97 8.71 -10.13
C ASP A 126 7.98 8.15 -9.12
N ASP A 127 7.96 6.85 -8.84
CA ASP A 127 8.94 6.24 -7.97
C ASP A 127 10.35 6.36 -8.57
N CYS A 128 11.33 6.69 -7.74
CA CYS A 128 12.69 6.90 -8.21
C CYS A 128 13.30 5.60 -8.72
N VAL A 129 13.45 5.49 -10.05
CA VAL A 129 14.03 4.31 -10.73
C VAL A 129 15.42 3.95 -10.21
N VAL A 130 16.23 4.94 -9.80
CA VAL A 130 17.55 4.71 -9.21
C VAL A 130 17.43 3.97 -7.87
N GLN A 131 16.45 4.33 -7.05
CA GLN A 131 16.21 3.65 -5.77
C GLN A 131 15.64 2.25 -5.96
N LEU A 132 14.76 2.06 -6.95
CA LEU A 132 14.27 0.73 -7.33
C LEU A 132 15.43 -0.16 -7.79
N GLY A 133 16.37 0.37 -8.56
CA GLY A 133 17.58 -0.34 -8.98
C GLY A 133 18.56 -0.65 -7.85
N HIS A 134 18.69 0.22 -6.85
CA HIS A 134 19.43 -0.11 -5.61
C HIS A 134 18.73 -1.21 -4.82
N LEU A 135 17.42 -1.12 -4.66
CA LEU A 135 16.62 -2.11 -3.95
C LEU A 135 16.73 -3.49 -4.61
N PHE A 136 16.65 -3.56 -5.93
CA PHE A 136 16.83 -4.79 -6.71
C PHE A 136 18.19 -5.44 -6.44
N ARG A 137 19.27 -4.66 -6.53
CA ARG A 137 20.64 -5.17 -6.27
C ARG A 137 20.83 -5.61 -4.83
N ASN A 138 20.35 -4.84 -3.86
CA ASN A 138 20.44 -5.18 -2.44
C ASN A 138 19.66 -6.45 -2.12
N ALA A 139 18.52 -6.67 -2.79
CA ALA A 139 17.71 -7.87 -2.59
C ALA A 139 18.47 -9.17 -2.94
N MET A 140 19.45 -9.11 -3.86
CA MET A 140 20.27 -10.27 -4.21
C MET A 140 21.09 -10.77 -3.01
N CYS A 141 21.48 -9.88 -2.10
CA CYS A 141 22.26 -10.18 -0.91
C CYS A 141 21.40 -10.50 0.32
N LEU A 142 20.09 -10.73 0.18
CA LEU A 142 19.24 -11.10 1.30
C LEU A 142 19.62 -12.48 1.87
N ASP A 143 19.68 -12.54 3.21
CA ASP A 143 19.95 -13.75 3.96
C ASP A 143 18.98 -14.89 3.62
N ALA A 144 19.47 -16.12 3.67
CA ALA A 144 18.66 -17.31 3.39
C ALA A 144 17.39 -17.39 4.26
N THR A 145 17.49 -17.02 5.53
CA THR A 145 16.33 -16.97 6.46
C THR A 145 15.26 -15.99 5.99
N MET A 146 15.66 -14.82 5.47
CA MET A 146 14.71 -13.84 4.97
C MET A 146 14.07 -14.31 3.66
N ARG A 147 14.85 -14.92 2.76
CA ARG A 147 14.33 -15.52 1.52
C ARG A 147 13.31 -16.62 1.80
N GLN A 148 13.59 -17.50 2.77
CA GLN A 148 12.66 -18.53 3.21
C GLN A 148 11.36 -17.93 3.77
N ARG A 149 11.48 -16.88 4.59
CA ARG A 149 10.33 -16.18 5.16
C ARG A 149 9.44 -15.56 4.08
N LEU A 150 10.03 -14.90 3.08
CA LEU A 150 9.30 -14.31 1.96
C LEU A 150 8.61 -15.37 1.10
N SER A 151 9.30 -16.48 0.83
CA SER A 151 8.72 -17.63 0.13
C SER A 151 7.53 -18.23 0.88
N ALA A 152 7.61 -18.33 2.22
CA ALA A 152 6.51 -18.81 3.06
C ALA A 152 5.28 -17.89 3.01
N GLU A 153 5.46 -16.59 2.78
CA GLU A 153 4.39 -15.62 2.55
C GLU A 153 3.90 -15.58 1.08
N ASN A 154 4.36 -16.51 0.22
CA ASN A 154 4.10 -16.55 -1.23
C ASN A 154 4.56 -15.29 -1.98
N ILE A 155 5.63 -14.64 -1.50
CA ILE A 155 6.23 -13.49 -2.15
C ILE A 155 7.35 -13.98 -3.07
N MET A 156 7.12 -13.92 -4.38
CA MET A 156 8.10 -14.28 -5.40
C MET A 156 9.04 -13.11 -5.67
N LEU A 157 10.25 -13.20 -5.14
CA LEU A 157 11.28 -12.18 -5.36
C LEU A 157 11.66 -12.09 -6.83
N ILE A 158 11.92 -10.87 -7.29
CA ILE A 158 12.56 -10.65 -8.59
C ILE A 158 14.03 -10.97 -8.44
N GLU A 159 14.52 -11.95 -9.19
CA GLU A 159 15.92 -12.36 -9.18
C GLU A 159 16.70 -11.82 -10.38
N ALA A 160 18.00 -12.09 -10.46
CA ALA A 160 18.85 -11.67 -11.58
C ALA A 160 18.33 -12.17 -12.94
N ALA A 161 17.71 -13.36 -12.96
CA ALA A 161 17.10 -13.92 -14.17
C ALA A 161 15.88 -13.12 -14.67
N ASP A 162 15.22 -12.37 -13.78
CA ASP A 162 14.02 -11.58 -14.09
C ASP A 162 14.32 -10.13 -14.44
N GLU A 163 15.60 -9.77 -14.60
CA GLU A 163 16.03 -8.38 -14.85
C GLU A 163 15.36 -7.79 -16.11
N GLU A 164 15.23 -8.58 -17.18
CA GLU A 164 14.55 -8.15 -18.41
C GLU A 164 13.05 -7.89 -18.19
N VAL A 165 12.40 -8.70 -17.35
CA VAL A 165 11.00 -8.54 -16.97
C VAL A 165 10.83 -7.25 -16.17
N LEU A 166 11.70 -7.01 -15.18
CA LEU A 166 11.71 -5.77 -14.40
C LEU A 166 11.96 -4.55 -15.29
N ARG A 167 12.93 -4.61 -16.20
CA ARG A 167 13.24 -3.54 -17.16
C ARG A 167 12.04 -3.21 -18.03
N THR A 168 11.40 -4.24 -18.59
CA THR A 168 10.20 -4.07 -19.42
C THR A 168 9.03 -3.49 -18.61
N ALA A 169 8.89 -3.89 -17.35
CA ALA A 169 7.83 -3.37 -16.48
C ALA A 169 8.05 -1.89 -16.09
N LEU A 170 9.31 -1.46 -15.92
CA LEU A 170 9.65 -0.09 -15.55
C LEU A 170 9.66 0.87 -16.74
N PHE A 171 10.15 0.44 -17.91
CA PHE A 171 10.41 1.31 -19.05
C PHE A 171 9.54 1.00 -20.29
N GLY A 172 8.78 -0.09 -20.27
CA GLY A 172 8.12 -0.62 -21.46
C GLY A 172 9.08 -1.42 -22.34
N LYS A 173 8.57 -1.94 -23.46
CA LYS A 173 9.40 -2.62 -24.46
C LYS A 173 10.15 -1.58 -25.29
N ASP A 174 11.45 -1.76 -25.48
CA ASP A 174 12.22 -0.97 -26.43
C ASP A 174 11.69 -1.22 -27.85
N THR A 175 11.02 -0.24 -28.44
CA THR A 175 10.54 -0.32 -29.82
C THR A 175 11.62 -0.03 -30.87
N LYS A 176 12.88 0.15 -30.45
CA LYS A 176 14.01 0.47 -31.33
C LYS A 176 14.77 -0.77 -31.82
N THR A 177 14.10 -1.67 -32.53
CA THR A 177 14.74 -2.55 -33.54
C THR A 177 13.68 -3.03 -34.53
N ALA A 178 13.13 -2.09 -35.31
CA ALA A 178 12.34 -2.39 -36.50
C ALA A 178 12.64 -1.29 -37.53
N ILE A 179 13.80 -1.42 -38.17
CA ILE A 179 14.12 -0.79 -39.46
C ILE A 179 14.70 -1.89 -40.32
#